data_AF-A0A1Q7GHW3-F1
#
_entry.id   AF-A0A1Q7GHW3-F1
#
_cell.length_a   1.000
_cell.length_b   1.000
_cell.length_c   1.000
_cell.angle_alpha   90.00
_cell.angle_beta   90.00
_cell.angle_gamma   90.00
#
_symmetry.space_group_name_H-M   'P 1'
#
loop_
_entity.id
_entity.type
_entity.pdbx_description
1 polymer ?
#
loop_
_entity_poly.entity_id
_entity_poly.type
_entity_poly.pdbx_seq_one_letter_code
_entity_poly.pdbx_strand_id
1 'polypeptide(L)'
;MTGSARAATLRFTDTTSLGALGGVLEYRPLAWLRFDVAPTLVRATSGATTVSGVGDLPLALEASTKLAAPLKPELAASLIATLPTGRAACGLGSGVANVGVELGAGTRAAASPGPSRFLPSTSRSRPGSTSMAMWISRHA
;
A
#
# COMPACT_ATOMS: atom_id res chain seq x y z
N MET A 1 -13.05 3.92 -12.03
CA MET A 1 -11.99 4.57 -11.25
C MET A 1 -12.57 4.90 -9.89
N THR A 2 -11.88 4.49 -8.83
CA THR A 2 -12.30 4.70 -7.44
C THR A 2 -11.18 5.41 -6.70
N GLY A 3 -11.53 6.26 -5.72
CA GLY A 3 -10.56 7.07 -4.99
C GLY A 3 -10.92 7.15 -3.51
N SER A 4 -9.90 7.19 -2.67
CA SER A 4 -10.06 7.47 -1.24
C SER A 4 -8.94 8.39 -0.75
N ALA A 5 -9.22 9.15 0.30
CA ALA A 5 -8.24 10.01 0.94
C ALA A 5 -8.15 9.67 2.44
N ARG A 6 -6.95 9.78 3.00
CA ARG A 6 -6.66 9.55 4.40
C ARG A 6 -5.77 10.67 4.92
N ALA A 7 -6.09 11.20 6.09
CA ALA A 7 -5.24 12.14 6.79
C ALA A 7 -4.87 11.54 8.14
N ALA A 8 -3.61 11.66 8.53
CA ALA A 8 -3.11 11.21 9.81
C ALA A 8 -2.15 12.26 10.37
N THR A 9 -2.21 12.48 11.68
CA THR A 9 -1.27 13.34 12.39
C THR A 9 -0.78 12.60 13.62
N LEU A 10 0.53 12.50 13.75
CA LEU A 10 1.22 11.95 14.91
C LEU A 10 1.94 13.10 15.62
N ARG A 11 1.80 13.17 16.94
CA ARG A 11 2.51 14.13 17.78
C ARG A 11 3.38 13.36 18.76
N PHE A 12 4.65 13.70 18.80
CA PHE A 12 5.62 13.13 19.71
C PHE A 12 5.78 14.05 20.93
N THR A 13 6.21 13.46 22.05
CA THR A 13 6.32 14.14 23.36
C THR A 13 7.30 15.33 23.31
N ASP A 14 8.30 15.27 22.43
CA ASP A 14 9.43 16.19 22.39
C ASP A 14 9.31 17.24 21.26
N THR A 15 8.22 18.01 21.27
CA THR A 15 7.91 19.11 20.32
C THR A 15 7.87 18.75 18.83
N THR A 16 8.01 17.47 18.50
CA THR A 16 8.03 16.98 17.11
C THR A 16 6.62 16.54 16.69
N SER A 17 6.19 16.93 15.50
CA SER A 17 4.91 16.49 14.93
C SER A 17 5.07 16.06 13.48
N LEU A 18 4.37 15.00 13.11
CA LEU A 18 4.33 14.48 11.75
C LEU A 18 2.88 14.45 11.26
N GLY A 19 2.57 15.25 10.24
CA GLY A 19 1.33 15.16 9.49
C GLY A 19 1.56 14.43 8.17
N ALA A 20 0.63 13.56 7.80
CA ALA A 20 0.61 12.89 6.51
C ALA A 20 -0.80 12.97 5.91
N LEU A 21 -0.89 13.45 4.68
CA LEU A 21 -2.09 13.42 3.86
C LEU A 21 -1.82 12.47 2.68
N GLY A 22 -2.58 11.38 2.61
CA GLY A 22 -2.46 10.39 1.55
C GLY A 22 -3.73 10.29 0.73
N GLY A 23 -3.58 10.03 -0.56
CA GLY A 23 -4.65 9.56 -1.43
C GLY A 23 -4.37 8.13 -1.87
N VAL A 24 -5.40 7.41 -2.26
CA VAL A 24 -5.28 6.18 -3.06
C VAL A 24 -6.20 6.32 -4.26
N LEU A 25 -5.63 6.18 -5.45
CA LEU A 25 -6.38 6.12 -6.71
C LEU A 25 -6.26 4.70 -7.24
N GLU A 26 -7.42 4.09 -7.48
CA GLU A 26 -7.54 2.75 -8.02
C GLU A 26 -8.17 2.83 -9.42
N TYR A 27 -7.50 2.20 -10.37
CA TYR A 27 -7.93 2.06 -11.75
C TYR A 27 -7.95 0.59 -12.16
N ARG A 28 -9.13 0.10 -12.55
CA ARG A 28 -9.34 -1.29 -12.94
C ARG A 28 -9.74 -1.36 -14.41
N PRO A 29 -8.77 -1.47 -15.34
CA PRO A 29 -9.06 -1.57 -16.77
C PRO A 29 -9.74 -2.90 -17.13
N LEU A 30 -9.42 -3.98 -16.41
CA LEU A 30 -9.95 -5.32 -16.67
C LEU A 30 -10.40 -5.97 -15.36
N ALA A 31 -11.36 -6.90 -15.42
CA ALA A 31 -11.80 -7.63 -14.23
C ALA A 31 -10.65 -8.41 -13.55
N TRP A 32 -9.59 -8.76 -14.28
CA TRP A 32 -8.43 -9.46 -13.74
C TRP A 32 -7.22 -8.55 -13.46
N LEU A 33 -7.27 -7.25 -13.80
CA LEU A 33 -6.12 -6.35 -13.69
C LEU A 33 -6.50 -5.03 -13.03
N ARG A 34 -5.73 -4.63 -12.01
CA ARG A 34 -5.91 -3.41 -11.23
C ARG A 34 -4.59 -2.65 -11.12
N PHE A 35 -4.67 -1.33 -11.20
CA PHE A 35 -3.56 -0.42 -11.03
C PHE A 35 -3.89 0.56 -9.90
N ASP A 36 -2.96 0.73 -8.98
CA ASP A 36 -3.13 1.60 -7.82
C ASP A 36 -1.96 2.58 -7.72
N VAL A 37 -2.26 3.81 -7.32
CA VAL A 37 -1.23 4.81 -6.97
C VAL A 37 -1.65 5.50 -5.67
N ALA A 38 -0.70 5.64 -4.74
CA ALA A 38 -0.99 6.26 -3.45
C ALA A 38 -0.06 7.44 -3.14
N PRO A 39 -0.34 8.65 -3.66
CA PRO A 39 0.47 9.83 -3.36
C PRO A 39 0.33 10.22 -1.90
N THR A 40 1.44 10.65 -1.30
CA THR A 40 1.47 11.15 0.08
C THR A 40 2.13 12.52 0.13
N LEU A 41 1.57 13.41 0.94
CA LEU A 41 2.14 14.69 1.31
C LEU A 41 2.45 14.64 2.80
N VAL A 42 3.71 14.87 3.15
CA VAL A 42 4.21 14.80 4.52
C VAL A 42 4.60 16.19 4.98
N ARG A 43 4.27 16.50 6.23
CA ARG A 43 4.72 17.69 6.96
C ARG A 43 5.34 17.23 8.27
N ALA A 44 6.63 17.44 8.42
CA ALA A 44 7.36 17.21 9.66
C ALA A 44 7.70 18.55 10.31
N THR A 45 7.42 18.68 11.60
CA THR A 45 7.86 19.81 12.42
C THR A 45 8.74 19.27 13.53
N SER A 46 9.90 19.87 13.73
CA SER A 46 10.81 19.57 14.83
C SER A 46 11.34 20.90 15.39
N GLY A 47 10.96 21.22 16.63
CA GLY A 47 11.24 22.52 17.24
C GLY A 47 10.64 23.67 16.41
N ALA A 48 11.48 24.62 16.00
CA ALA A 48 11.09 25.76 15.15
C ALA A 48 11.12 25.45 13.64
N THR A 49 11.58 24.27 13.23
CA THR A 49 11.76 23.90 11.83
C THR A 49 10.56 23.10 11.34
N THR A 50 9.91 23.56 10.27
CA THR A 50 8.86 22.80 9.57
C THR A 50 9.32 22.51 8.15
N VAL A 51 9.24 21.24 7.76
CA VAL A 51 9.51 20.78 6.40
C VAL A 51 8.28 20.07 5.86
N SER A 52 7.91 20.38 4.63
CA SER A 52 6.79 19.74 3.96
C SER A 52 7.13 19.40 2.52
N GLY A 53 6.54 18.33 2.02
CA GLY A 53 6.73 17.91 0.64
C GLY A 53 6.06 16.58 0.36
N VAL A 54 6.26 16.08 -0.85
CA VAL A 54 5.79 14.76 -1.24
C VAL A 54 6.61 13.68 -0.55
N GLY A 55 5.94 12.58 -0.19
CA GLY A 55 6.59 11.35 0.21
C GLY A 55 7.00 10.52 -1.00
N ASP A 56 7.59 9.35 -0.76
CA ASP A 56 7.81 8.38 -1.83
C ASP A 56 6.47 7.93 -2.44
N LEU A 57 6.46 7.70 -3.75
CA LEU A 57 5.24 7.41 -4.50
C LEU A 57 5.13 5.90 -4.77
N PRO A 58 4.31 5.17 -4.03
CA PRO A 58 3.98 3.78 -4.35
C PRO A 58 3.03 3.69 -5.54
N LEU A 59 3.38 2.80 -6.45
CA LEU A 59 2.58 2.30 -7.55
C LEU A 59 2.38 0.80 -7.33
N ALA A 60 1.18 0.29 -7.56
CA ALA A 60 0.93 -1.14 -7.57
C ALA A 60 0.20 -1.55 -8.85
N LEU A 61 0.57 -2.71 -9.37
CA LEU A 61 -0.12 -3.39 -10.45
C LEU A 61 -0.48 -4.78 -9.95
N GLU A 62 -1.76 -5.10 -9.95
CA GLU A 62 -2.27 -6.36 -9.44
C GLU A 62 -3.01 -7.11 -10.53
N ALA A 63 -2.71 -8.39 -10.67
CA ALA A 63 -3.42 -9.31 -11.53
C ALA A 63 -4.05 -10.42 -10.67
N SER A 64 -5.34 -10.71 -10.85
CA SER A 64 -5.97 -11.86 -10.22
C SER A 64 -6.81 -12.67 -11.21
N THR A 65 -6.77 -13.99 -11.07
CA THR A 65 -7.53 -14.91 -11.92
C THR A 65 -8.23 -15.95 -11.07
N LYS A 66 -9.46 -16.26 -11.46
CA LYS A 66 -10.28 -17.30 -10.83
C LYS A 66 -10.21 -18.54 -11.70
N LEU A 67 -9.84 -19.65 -11.10
CA LEU A 67 -9.78 -20.93 -11.81
C LEU A 67 -11.16 -21.58 -11.83
N ALA A 68 -11.50 -22.14 -12.98
CA ALA A 68 -12.72 -22.92 -13.18
C ALA A 68 -12.55 -24.32 -12.56
N ALA A 69 -12.57 -24.38 -11.22
CA ALA A 69 -12.49 -25.62 -10.43
C ALA A 69 -13.58 -25.62 -9.33
N PRO A 70 -13.93 -26.79 -8.74
CA PRO A 70 -15.02 -26.91 -7.77
C PRO A 70 -14.91 -25.99 -6.55
N LEU A 71 -13.68 -25.68 -6.11
CA LEU A 71 -13.39 -24.78 -4.99
C LEU A 71 -13.17 -23.31 -5.41
N LYS A 72 -13.35 -23.02 -6.71
CA LYS A 72 -13.09 -21.72 -7.35
C LYS A 72 -11.86 -21.02 -6.75
N PRO A 73 -10.66 -21.63 -6.84
CA PRO A 73 -9.46 -21.00 -6.32
C PRO A 73 -9.19 -19.71 -7.08
N GLU A 74 -8.67 -18.72 -6.36
CA GLU A 74 -8.22 -17.45 -6.91
C GLU A 74 -6.71 -17.36 -6.73
N LEU A 75 -6.01 -17.08 -7.81
CA LEU A 75 -4.59 -16.74 -7.80
C LEU A 75 -4.46 -15.24 -8.01
N ALA A 76 -3.61 -14.59 -7.23
CA ALA A 76 -3.31 -13.18 -7.33
C ALA A 76 -1.79 -12.99 -7.39
N ALA A 77 -1.37 -11.99 -8.14
CA ALA A 77 0.00 -11.51 -8.19
C ALA A 77 -0.04 -9.99 -8.12
N SER A 78 0.89 -9.39 -7.39
CA SER A 78 1.07 -7.93 -7.40
C SER A 78 2.53 -7.56 -7.59
N LEU A 79 2.74 -6.49 -8.33
CA LEU A 79 3.99 -5.80 -8.48
C LEU A 79 3.84 -4.43 -7.81
N ILE A 80 4.69 -4.11 -6.86
CA ILE A 80 4.68 -2.84 -6.14
C ILE A 80 5.99 -2.14 -6.44
N ALA A 81 5.94 -0.91 -6.92
CA ALA A 81 7.10 -0.07 -7.15
C ALA A 81 6.98 1.22 -6.35
N THR A 82 7.97 1.53 -5.54
CA THR A 82 8.06 2.79 -4.79
C THR A 82 9.06 3.70 -5.48
N LEU A 83 8.59 4.82 -6.00
CA LEU A 83 9.42 5.83 -6.66
C LEU A 83 9.93 6.86 -5.64
N PRO A 84 11.23 7.23 -5.69
CA PRO A 84 11.86 8.14 -4.74
C PRO A 84 11.52 9.60 -5.09
N THR A 85 10.23 9.94 -5.04
CA THR A 85 9.74 11.30 -5.29
C THR A 85 9.88 12.19 -4.06
N GLY A 86 10.07 11.59 -2.88
CA GLY A 86 10.28 12.31 -1.64
C GLY A 86 11.71 12.87 -1.49
N ARG A 87 11.83 14.02 -0.84
CA ARG A 87 13.13 14.65 -0.57
C ARG A 87 13.84 13.95 0.58
N ALA A 88 14.75 13.03 0.27
CA ALA A 88 15.52 12.26 1.26
C ALA A 88 16.39 13.14 2.18
N ALA A 89 16.97 14.23 1.67
CA ALA A 89 17.74 15.20 2.47
C ALA A 89 16.92 15.84 3.60
N CYS A 90 15.59 15.82 3.48
CA CYS A 90 14.64 16.35 4.45
C CYS A 90 13.91 15.26 5.25
N GLY A 91 14.27 13.98 5.06
CA GLY A 91 13.61 12.84 5.69
C GLY A 91 12.19 12.57 5.19
N LEU A 92 11.77 13.16 4.06
CA LEU A 92 10.42 12.98 3.51
C LEU A 92 10.29 11.72 2.63
N GLY A 93 11.40 11.05 2.33
CA GLY A 93 11.44 9.83 1.56
C GLY A 93 12.75 9.09 1.81
N SER A 94 12.83 7.84 1.35
CA SER A 94 14.03 7.01 1.48
C SER A 94 15.12 7.39 0.49
N GLY A 95 14.78 8.09 -0.60
CA GLY A 95 15.70 8.40 -1.69
C GLY A 95 16.08 7.19 -2.55
N VAL A 96 15.44 6.05 -2.33
CA VAL A 96 15.74 4.79 -3.01
C VAL A 96 14.49 4.28 -3.71
N ALA A 97 14.62 3.93 -5.00
CA ALA A 97 13.58 3.21 -5.71
C ALA A 97 13.54 1.76 -5.24
N ASN A 98 12.35 1.24 -4.96
CA ASN A 98 12.17 -0.14 -4.53
C ASN A 98 11.12 -0.83 -5.38
N VAL A 99 11.31 -2.12 -5.63
CA VAL A 99 10.32 -2.97 -6.32
C VAL A 99 10.12 -4.23 -5.50
N GLY A 100 8.87 -4.59 -5.26
CA GLY A 100 8.44 -5.80 -4.57
C GLY A 100 7.45 -6.58 -5.44
N VAL A 101 7.44 -7.90 -5.28
CA VAL A 101 6.49 -8.79 -5.93
C VAL A 101 5.83 -9.63 -4.85
N GLU A 102 4.50 -9.69 -4.86
CA GLU A 102 3.73 -10.56 -3.98
C GLU A 102 2.92 -11.55 -4.81
N LEU A 103 2.79 -12.78 -4.33
CA LEU A 103 2.00 -13.84 -4.94
C LEU A 103 1.06 -14.41 -3.88
N GLY A 104 -0.19 -14.67 -4.27
CA GLY A 104 -1.22 -15.15 -3.37
C GLY A 104 -2.12 -16.18 -4.03
N ALA A 105 -2.63 -17.11 -3.20
CA ALA A 105 -3.64 -18.08 -3.60
C ALA A 105 -4.69 -18.20 -2.49
N GLY A 106 -5.97 -18.23 -2.86
CA GLY A 106 -7.08 -18.41 -1.94
C GLY A 106 -8.13 -19.35 -2.53
N THR A 107 -8.95 -19.96 -1.68
CA THR A 107 -10.11 -20.77 -2.11
C THR A 107 -11.38 -20.17 -1.52
N ARG A 108 -12.46 -20.18 -2.31
CA ARG A 108 -13.79 -19.84 -1.79
C ARG A 108 -14.56 -21.15 -1.62
N ALA A 109 -14.43 -21.76 -0.45
CA ALA A 109 -15.30 -22.88 -0.09
C ALA A 109 -16.76 -22.38 -0.11
N ALA A 110 -17.64 -23.07 -0.83
CA ALA A 110 -19.04 -22.68 -1.02
C ALA A 110 -19.91 -22.78 0.26
N ALA A 111 -19.31 -22.91 1.44
CA ALA A 111 -20.00 -22.97 2.71
C ALA A 111 -19.19 -22.25 3.81
N SER A 112 -19.34 -20.93 3.93
CA SER A 112 -19.36 -20.20 5.21
C SER A 112 -19.58 -18.69 4.96
N PRO A 113 -20.58 -18.04 5.55
CA PRO A 113 -20.70 -16.60 5.58
C PRO A 113 -19.73 -16.05 6.63
N GLY A 114 -18.49 -15.81 6.24
CA GLY A 114 -17.49 -15.16 7.09
C GLY A 114 -16.47 -14.41 6.22
N PRO A 115 -15.91 -13.28 6.69
CA PRO A 115 -14.90 -12.54 5.93
C PRO A 115 -13.61 -13.37 5.87
N SER A 116 -13.28 -13.90 4.69
CA SER A 116 -11.99 -14.54 4.43
C SER A 116 -10.90 -13.47 4.42
N ARG A 117 -10.23 -13.34 5.57
CA ARG A 117 -9.05 -12.48 5.77
C ARG A 117 -7.84 -13.16 5.12
N PHE A 118 -7.30 -12.57 4.07
CA PHE A 118 -6.02 -12.98 3.49
C PHE A 118 -4.88 -12.51 4.40
N LEU A 119 -4.00 -13.43 4.80
CA LEU A 119 -2.80 -13.15 5.60
C LEU A 119 -1.59 -13.31 4.68
N PRO A 120 -0.95 -12.21 4.23
CA PRO A 120 0.29 -12.29 3.46
C PRO A 120 1.42 -12.83 4.35
N SER A 121 2.21 -13.78 3.85
CA SER A 121 3.46 -14.20 4.48
C SER A 121 4.58 -13.25 4.05
N THR A 122 5.09 -12.46 4.99
CA THR A 122 6.22 -11.54 4.79
C THR A 122 7.48 -12.27 4.31
N SER A 123 8.09 -11.82 3.22
CA SER A 123 9.50 -12.10 2.94
C SER A 123 10.39 -11.06 3.64
N ARG A 124 11.51 -11.53 4.20
CA ARG A 124 12.43 -10.78 5.07
C ARG A 124 13.30 -9.83 4.25
N SER A 125 13.09 -8.51 4.37
CA SER A 125 14.09 -7.49 3.99
C SER A 125 14.73 -6.86 5.23
N ARG A 126 16.03 -6.53 5.11
CA ARG A 126 16.99 -6.00 6.11
C ARG A 126 16.40 -4.95 7.09
N PRO A 127 17.00 -4.80 8.30
CA PRO A 127 16.40 -4.05 9.41
C PRO A 127 16.13 -2.59 9.02
N GLY A 128 14.86 -2.17 9.12
CA GLY A 128 14.47 -0.76 9.02
C GLY A 128 13.20 -0.42 8.24
N SER A 129 12.58 -1.36 7.50
CA SER A 129 11.37 -1.04 6.71
C SER A 129 10.21 -1.98 7.01
N THR A 130 9.31 -1.55 7.90
CA THR A 130 8.01 -2.20 8.09
C THR A 130 7.05 -1.73 7.00
N SER A 131 7.02 -2.44 5.87
CA SER A 131 6.01 -2.21 4.84
C SER A 131 4.74 -2.97 5.21
N MET A 132 3.80 -2.29 5.87
CA MET A 132 2.50 -2.87 6.21
C MET A 132 1.53 -2.69 5.04
N ALA A 133 1.50 -3.65 4.11
CA ALA A 133 0.46 -3.73 3.09
C ALA A 133 -0.81 -4.31 3.73
N MET A 134 -1.70 -3.44 4.22
CA MET A 134 -3.01 -3.84 4.72
C MET A 134 -3.98 -4.01 3.54
N TRP A 135 -4.16 -5.25 3.08
CA TRP A 135 -5.13 -5.59 2.03
C TRP A 135 -6.51 -5.81 2.64
N ILE A 136 -7.48 -4.97 2.26
CA ILE A 136 -8.90 -5.17 2.58
C ILE A 136 -9.60 -5.52 1.26
N SER A 137 -9.84 -6.81 1.03
CA SER A 137 -10.76 -7.23 -0.03
C SER A 137 -12.19 -6.95 0.43
N ARG A 138 -12.86 -6.03 -0.26
CA ARG A 138 -14.32 -5.87 -0.22
C ARG A 138 -14.83 -6.12 -1.64
N HIS A 139 -15.57 -7.20 -1.83
CA HIS A 139 -16.33 -7.40 -3.06
C HIS A 139 -17.71 -6.73 -2.90
N ALA A 140 -18.07 -5.92 -3.90
CA ALA A 140 -19.43 -5.91 -4.42
C ALA A 140 -19.57 -7.09 -5.39
#